data_AF-A0A8T5HYK1-F1
#
_entry.id   AF-A0A8T5HYK1-F1
#
_cell.length_a   1.000
_cell.length_b   1.000
_cell.length_c   1.000
_cell.angle_alpha   90.00
_cell.angle_beta   90.00
_cell.angle_gamma   90.00
#
_symmetry.space_group_name_H-M   'P 1'
#
loop_
_entity.id
_entity.type
_entity.pdbx_description
1 polymer ?
#
loop_
_entity_poly.entity_id
_entity_poly.type
_entity_poly.pdbx_seq_one_letter_code
_entity_poly.pdbx_strand_id
1 'polypeptide(L)'
;MSKRRSWKDLTVEDFQKFYNDNYSGMSRSEVAEVDSSFYSTIKKKRLLNEVFPPNKGHKFTSWQIEDFQKFYQENHLGMSRTEVAKTNRSFYRAIETRRLQDKVFPPNQQHKFVSWQVEDFQEYYQQNHSNRSRSEVQKVDKNFYKAMIRRQILNKVFPKSKRKPKSHWGKIDNVQLELDTIIEELGRFPKAGEIKEINNSLCTVIYKYHGSLTQVKIQLGYADKEMAVLKEILEELGDE
;
A
#
# COMPACT_ATOMS: atom_id res chain seq x y z
N MET A 1 -18.44 -66.69 21.77
CA MET A 1 -17.06 -66.88 22.27
C MET A 1 -16.10 -66.16 21.32
N SER A 2 -15.74 -64.91 21.60
CA SER A 2 -14.75 -64.20 20.78
C SER A 2 -13.35 -64.68 21.18
N LYS A 3 -12.67 -65.41 20.28
CA LYS A 3 -11.27 -65.80 20.50
C LYS A 3 -10.48 -64.53 20.78
N ARG A 4 -9.98 -64.36 22.01
CA ARG A 4 -9.05 -63.26 22.33
C ARG A 4 -7.85 -63.40 21.40
N ARG A 5 -7.79 -62.55 20.37
CA ARG A 5 -6.68 -62.53 19.42
C ARG A 5 -5.39 -62.26 20.21
N SER A 6 -4.44 -63.18 20.14
CA SER A 6 -3.17 -63.06 20.85
C SER A 6 -2.21 -62.23 20.02
N TRP A 7 -1.74 -61.13 20.58
CA TRP A 7 -0.78 -60.21 19.94
C TRP A 7 0.63 -60.32 20.56
N LYS A 8 0.87 -61.35 21.40
CA LYS A 8 2.08 -61.45 22.22
C LYS A 8 3.34 -61.68 21.39
N ASP A 9 3.25 -62.59 20.41
CA ASP A 9 4.41 -63.18 19.73
C ASP A 9 4.58 -62.70 18.28
N LEU A 10 3.90 -61.62 17.89
CA LEU A 10 3.95 -61.08 16.53
C LEU A 10 5.11 -60.09 16.36
N THR A 11 5.72 -60.12 15.18
CA THR A 11 6.78 -59.19 14.77
C THR A 11 6.20 -57.87 14.24
N VAL A 12 7.07 -56.91 13.95
CA VAL A 12 6.65 -55.61 13.39
C VAL A 12 6.01 -55.81 12.01
N GLU A 13 6.56 -56.71 11.20
CA GLU A 13 6.08 -57.07 9.87
C GLU A 13 4.69 -57.70 9.93
N ASP A 14 4.42 -58.53 10.94
CA ASP A 14 3.09 -59.11 11.17
C ASP A 14 2.05 -58.03 11.47
N PHE A 15 2.41 -57.05 12.31
CA PHE A 15 1.53 -55.91 12.62
C PHE A 15 1.30 -55.02 11.39
N GLN A 16 2.34 -54.77 10.58
CA GLN A 16 2.24 -54.00 9.34
C GLN A 16 1.33 -54.69 8.32
N LYS A 17 1.53 -56.00 8.12
CA LYS A 17 0.69 -56.81 7.24
C LYS A 17 -0.76 -56.79 7.70
N PHE A 18 -0.99 -57.00 8.99
CA PHE A 18 -2.35 -56.96 9.56
C PHE A 18 -3.01 -55.58 9.35
N TYR A 19 -2.26 -54.49 9.55
CA TYR A 19 -2.76 -53.14 9.29
C TYR A 19 -3.10 -52.94 7.80
N ASN A 20 -2.24 -53.35 6.88
CA ASN A 20 -2.48 -53.19 5.45
C ASN A 20 -3.67 -54.03 4.97
N ASP A 21 -3.86 -55.24 5.50
CA ASP A 21 -4.95 -56.13 5.10
C ASP A 21 -6.32 -55.66 5.62
N ASN A 22 -6.38 -54.97 6.76
CA ASN A 22 -7.65 -54.69 7.47
C ASN A 22 -7.99 -53.19 7.61
N TYR A 23 -6.98 -52.31 7.60
CA TYR A 23 -7.13 -50.89 7.94
C TYR A 23 -6.35 -49.97 7.00
N SER A 24 -6.00 -50.43 5.79
CA SER A 24 -5.28 -49.62 4.82
C SER A 24 -5.96 -48.26 4.61
N GLY A 25 -5.16 -47.20 4.72
CA GLY A 25 -5.62 -45.81 4.58
C GLY A 25 -6.24 -45.17 5.84
N MET A 26 -6.53 -45.95 6.89
CA MET A 26 -7.05 -45.42 8.16
C MET A 26 -5.95 -44.77 9.01
N SER A 27 -6.28 -43.67 9.67
CA SER A 27 -5.41 -43.01 10.64
C SER A 27 -5.34 -43.78 11.95
N ARG A 28 -4.31 -43.47 12.76
CA ARG A 28 -4.13 -44.06 14.10
C ARG A 28 -5.37 -43.90 14.99
N SER A 29 -6.05 -42.76 14.89
CA SER A 29 -7.26 -42.48 15.66
C SER A 29 -8.45 -43.29 15.16
N GLU A 30 -8.65 -43.38 13.85
CA GLU A 30 -9.72 -44.20 13.24
C GLU A 30 -9.53 -45.69 13.57
N VAL A 31 -8.29 -46.20 13.56
CA VAL A 31 -8.00 -47.57 13.98
C VAL A 31 -8.20 -47.77 15.48
N ALA A 32 -7.93 -46.76 16.31
CA ALA A 32 -8.18 -46.85 17.74
C ALA A 32 -9.69 -46.95 18.08
N GLU A 33 -10.54 -46.34 17.26
CA GLU A 33 -11.99 -46.41 17.39
C GLU A 33 -12.56 -47.76 16.93
N VAL A 34 -12.01 -48.32 15.85
CA VAL A 34 -12.48 -49.58 15.24
C VAL A 34 -11.88 -50.83 15.90
N ASP A 35 -10.59 -50.83 16.23
CA ASP A 35 -9.90 -51.92 16.93
C ASP A 35 -8.93 -51.36 17.99
N SER A 36 -9.53 -50.98 19.13
CA SER A 36 -8.81 -50.48 20.29
C SER A 36 -7.80 -51.48 20.88
N SER A 37 -8.02 -52.80 20.70
CA SER A 37 -7.14 -53.85 21.16
C SER A 37 -5.84 -53.89 20.35
N PHE A 38 -5.97 -53.84 19.03
CA PHE A 38 -4.84 -53.72 18.10
C PHE A 38 -4.04 -52.44 18.35
N TYR A 39 -4.72 -51.29 18.39
CA TYR A 39 -4.07 -50.00 18.63
C TYR A 39 -3.34 -49.95 19.99
N SER A 40 -4.00 -50.39 21.06
CA SER A 40 -3.41 -50.36 22.41
C SER A 40 -2.22 -51.32 22.54
N THR A 41 -2.21 -52.43 21.81
CA THR A 41 -1.07 -53.37 21.79
C THR A 41 0.14 -52.77 21.11
N ILE A 42 -0.03 -52.18 19.92
CA ILE A 42 1.04 -51.48 19.19
C ILE A 42 1.58 -50.31 20.03
N LYS A 43 0.68 -49.56 20.69
CA LYS A 43 1.05 -48.47 21.61
C LYS A 43 1.89 -48.97 22.79
N LYS A 44 1.49 -50.06 23.45
CA LYS A 44 2.24 -50.67 24.56
C LYS A 44 3.62 -51.18 24.13
N LYS A 45 3.72 -51.75 22.92
CA LYS A 45 5.00 -52.20 22.33
C LYS A 45 5.84 -51.07 21.74
N ARG A 46 5.36 -49.80 21.76
CA ARG A 46 6.01 -48.60 21.19
C ARG A 46 6.21 -48.64 19.66
N LEU A 47 5.46 -49.46 18.94
CA LEU A 47 5.60 -49.70 17.50
C LEU A 47 4.74 -48.77 16.63
N LEU A 48 4.19 -47.68 17.19
CA LEU A 48 3.21 -46.84 16.50
C LEU A 48 3.75 -46.21 15.20
N ASN A 49 5.03 -45.88 15.16
CA ASN A 49 5.65 -45.24 13.99
C ASN A 49 6.13 -46.25 12.95
N GLU A 50 6.29 -47.51 13.34
CA GLU A 50 6.75 -48.60 12.47
C GLU A 50 5.56 -49.28 11.79
N VAL A 51 4.43 -49.42 12.49
CA VAL A 51 3.26 -50.14 11.99
C VAL A 51 2.29 -49.22 11.23
N PHE A 52 2.01 -48.04 11.77
CA PHE A 52 1.09 -47.10 11.13
C PHE A 52 1.86 -46.18 10.20
N PRO A 53 1.23 -45.74 9.08
CA PRO A 53 1.81 -44.68 8.26
C PRO A 53 2.10 -43.46 9.13
N PRO A 54 3.12 -42.66 8.76
CA PRO A 54 3.45 -41.44 9.48
C PRO A 54 2.19 -40.58 9.60
N ASN A 55 1.97 -40.08 10.81
CA ASN A 55 0.76 -39.35 11.16
C ASN A 55 0.57 -38.20 10.16
N LYS A 56 -0.60 -38.10 9.50
CA LYS A 56 -0.91 -36.98 8.57
C LYS A 56 -0.77 -35.61 9.24
N GLY A 57 -0.80 -35.58 10.57
CA GLY A 57 -0.49 -34.42 11.40
C GLY A 57 1.00 -34.25 11.58
N HIS A 58 1.66 -33.63 10.59
CA HIS A 58 2.82 -32.73 10.72
C HIS A 58 3.42 -32.42 9.33
N LYS A 59 2.60 -31.88 8.41
CA LYS A 59 2.98 -31.58 7.02
C LYS A 59 4.28 -30.76 6.86
N PHE A 60 4.67 -30.03 7.90
CA PHE A 60 5.81 -29.10 7.87
C PHE A 60 6.88 -29.39 8.92
N THR A 61 6.89 -30.58 9.55
CA THR A 61 7.84 -30.90 10.64
C THR A 61 9.24 -31.23 10.12
N SER A 62 9.32 -31.98 9.03
CA SER A 62 10.58 -32.38 8.36
C SER A 62 11.08 -31.38 7.32
N TRP A 63 10.29 -30.35 7.02
CA TRP A 63 10.58 -29.40 5.94
C TRP A 63 11.80 -28.54 6.25
N GLN A 64 12.65 -28.42 5.24
CA GLN A 64 13.77 -27.48 5.21
C GLN A 64 13.32 -26.13 4.64
N ILE A 65 14.22 -25.14 4.66
CA ILE A 65 13.91 -23.77 4.24
C ILE A 65 13.45 -23.76 2.78
N GLU A 66 14.07 -24.57 1.93
CA GLU A 66 13.80 -24.70 0.50
C GLU A 66 12.39 -25.24 0.23
N ASP A 67 11.93 -26.21 1.04
CA ASP A 67 10.57 -26.74 0.96
C ASP A 67 9.53 -25.66 1.29
N PHE A 68 9.79 -24.87 2.33
CA PHE A 68 8.94 -23.74 2.68
C PHE A 68 8.90 -22.67 1.59
N GLN A 69 10.04 -22.34 0.99
CA GLN A 69 10.13 -21.37 -0.11
C GLN A 69 9.36 -21.86 -1.33
N LYS A 70 9.59 -23.11 -1.75
CA LYS A 70 8.90 -23.72 -2.89
C LYS A 70 7.40 -23.73 -2.70
N PHE A 71 6.92 -24.19 -1.53
CA PHE A 71 5.50 -24.21 -1.24
C PHE A 71 4.87 -22.81 -1.23
N TYR A 72 5.59 -21.81 -0.71
CA TYR A 72 5.13 -20.42 -0.77
C TYR A 72 5.00 -19.92 -2.22
N GLN A 73 6.00 -20.19 -3.08
CA GLN A 73 5.95 -19.81 -4.50
C GLN A 73 4.78 -20.47 -5.23
N GLU A 74 4.49 -21.74 -4.94
CA GLU A 74 3.43 -22.49 -5.63
C GLU A 74 2.01 -22.13 -5.15
N ASN A 75 1.84 -21.76 -3.87
CA ASN A 75 0.50 -21.66 -3.26
C ASN A 75 0.15 -20.25 -2.78
N HIS A 76 1.15 -19.39 -2.55
CA HIS A 76 1.00 -18.13 -1.83
C HIS A 76 1.80 -16.98 -2.47
N LEU A 77 2.17 -17.10 -3.75
CA LEU A 77 2.93 -16.08 -4.46
C LEU A 77 2.25 -14.71 -4.37
N GLY A 78 3.02 -13.70 -3.95
CA GLY A 78 2.54 -12.33 -3.80
C GLY A 78 1.73 -12.05 -2.52
N MET A 79 1.39 -13.07 -1.71
CA MET A 79 0.69 -12.87 -0.44
C MET A 79 1.64 -12.33 0.65
N SER A 80 1.17 -11.34 1.41
CA SER A 80 1.89 -10.86 2.60
C SER A 80 1.90 -11.90 3.72
N ARG A 81 2.86 -11.78 4.65
CA ARG A 81 2.95 -12.61 5.87
C ARG A 81 1.60 -12.73 6.59
N THR A 82 0.89 -11.61 6.71
CA THR A 82 -0.40 -11.54 7.40
C THR A 82 -1.51 -12.23 6.62
N GLU A 83 -1.49 -12.17 5.28
CA GLU A 83 -2.45 -12.88 4.43
C GLU A 83 -2.21 -14.39 4.49
N VAL A 84 -0.95 -14.83 4.41
CA VAL A 84 -0.60 -16.25 4.59
C VAL A 84 -0.99 -16.77 5.98
N ALA A 85 -0.81 -15.97 7.03
CA ALA A 85 -1.23 -16.34 8.38
C ALA A 85 -2.74 -16.59 8.50
N LYS A 86 -3.55 -15.84 7.73
CA LYS A 86 -5.01 -15.97 7.70
C LYS A 86 -5.47 -17.14 6.83
N THR A 87 -4.85 -17.36 5.67
CA THR A 87 -5.25 -18.40 4.72
C THR A 87 -4.69 -19.77 5.08
N ASN A 88 -3.47 -19.84 5.61
CA ASN A 88 -2.81 -21.10 5.96
C ASN A 88 -2.03 -20.98 7.28
N ARG A 89 -2.78 -20.99 8.39
CA ARG A 89 -2.24 -20.77 9.74
C ARG A 89 -1.19 -21.81 10.14
N SER A 90 -1.34 -23.06 9.72
CA SER A 90 -0.40 -24.14 10.08
C SER A 90 0.95 -23.98 9.37
N PHE A 91 0.95 -23.61 8.09
CA PHE A 91 2.16 -23.27 7.33
C PHE A 91 2.87 -22.06 7.94
N TYR A 92 2.12 -20.98 8.18
CA TYR A 92 2.68 -19.78 8.80
C TYR A 92 3.29 -20.07 10.18
N ARG A 93 2.58 -20.81 11.03
CA ARG A 93 3.05 -21.17 12.38
C ARG A 93 4.31 -22.03 12.33
N ALA A 94 4.43 -22.94 11.35
CA ALA A 94 5.62 -23.77 11.17
C ALA A 94 6.87 -22.93 10.80
N ILE A 95 6.70 -21.86 10.03
CA ILE A 95 7.78 -20.90 9.70
C ILE A 95 8.09 -20.00 10.90
N GLU A 96 7.04 -19.51 11.57
CA GLU A 96 7.13 -18.58 12.71
C GLU A 96 7.87 -19.18 13.91
N THR A 97 7.50 -20.41 14.28
CA THR A 97 8.13 -21.14 15.39
C THR A 97 9.61 -21.41 15.16
N ARG A 98 10.06 -21.46 13.91
CA ARG A 98 11.46 -21.66 13.51
C ARG A 98 12.20 -20.36 13.17
N ARG A 99 11.55 -19.20 13.29
CA ARG A 99 12.11 -17.89 12.96
C ARG A 99 12.59 -17.78 11.50
N LEU A 100 11.89 -18.42 10.57
CA LEU A 100 12.27 -18.47 9.14
C LEU A 100 11.54 -17.44 8.28
N GLN A 101 10.79 -16.50 8.87
CA GLN A 101 9.90 -15.60 8.14
C GLN A 101 10.64 -14.75 7.11
N ASP A 102 11.83 -14.23 7.45
CA ASP A 102 12.62 -13.38 6.56
C ASP A 102 13.33 -14.14 5.44
N LYS A 103 13.44 -15.47 5.56
CA LYS A 103 14.04 -16.35 4.55
C LYS A 103 13.01 -16.94 3.59
N VAL A 104 11.78 -17.17 4.07
CA VAL A 104 10.72 -17.82 3.31
C VAL A 104 9.80 -16.80 2.63
N PHE A 105 9.38 -15.78 3.37
CA PHE A 105 8.50 -14.76 2.83
C PHE A 105 9.32 -13.65 2.16
N PRO A 106 8.76 -12.98 1.14
CA PRO A 106 9.38 -11.78 0.63
C PRO A 106 9.60 -10.79 1.78
N PRO A 107 10.71 -10.03 1.75
CA PRO A 107 10.99 -9.03 2.76
C PRO A 107 9.78 -8.12 2.87
N ASN A 108 9.40 -7.83 4.11
CA ASN A 108 8.30 -6.91 4.39
C ASN A 108 8.56 -5.62 3.59
N GLN A 109 7.64 -5.21 2.73
CA GLN A 109 7.83 -4.01 1.92
C GLN A 109 8.08 -2.76 2.79
N GLN A 110 7.69 -2.80 4.08
CA GLN A 110 8.06 -1.79 5.06
C GLN A 110 9.58 -1.69 5.33
N HIS A 111 10.31 -2.81 5.27
CA HIS A 111 11.78 -2.86 5.39
C HIS A 111 12.49 -2.48 4.08
N LYS A 112 11.82 -2.62 2.92
CA LYS A 112 12.37 -2.20 1.61
C LYS A 112 12.81 -0.74 1.62
N PHE A 113 12.03 0.12 2.25
CA PHE A 113 12.29 1.56 2.29
C PHE A 113 13.29 1.97 3.38
N VAL A 114 13.72 1.07 4.27
CA VAL A 114 14.55 1.45 5.44
C VAL A 114 15.93 1.95 5.03
N SER A 115 16.57 1.35 4.03
CA SER A 115 17.89 1.78 3.55
C SER A 115 17.84 2.85 2.45
N TRP A 116 16.66 3.19 1.95
CA TRP A 116 16.50 4.07 0.80
C TRP A 116 16.84 5.53 1.11
N GLN A 117 17.64 6.13 0.22
CA GLN A 117 17.90 7.56 0.12
C GLN A 117 16.79 8.25 -0.68
N VAL A 118 16.79 9.58 -0.71
CA VAL A 118 15.70 10.37 -1.33
C VAL A 118 15.58 10.05 -2.83
N GLU A 119 16.71 9.81 -3.48
CA GLU A 119 16.85 9.48 -4.89
C GLU A 119 16.16 8.16 -5.22
N ASP A 120 16.30 7.14 -4.35
CA ASP A 120 15.62 5.84 -4.51
C ASP A 120 14.10 6.01 -4.47
N PHE A 121 13.57 6.91 -3.63
CA PHE A 121 12.13 7.21 -3.61
C PHE A 121 11.68 7.92 -4.88
N GLN A 122 12.50 8.84 -5.42
CA GLN A 122 12.21 9.56 -6.65
C GLN A 122 12.15 8.60 -7.84
N GLU A 123 13.15 7.74 -7.98
CA GLU A 123 13.22 6.74 -9.06
C GLU A 123 12.03 5.78 -8.98
N TYR A 124 11.74 5.26 -7.79
CA TYR A 124 10.59 4.38 -7.60
C TYR A 124 9.26 5.07 -7.92
N TYR A 125 9.09 6.34 -7.53
CA TYR A 125 7.92 7.11 -7.91
C TYR A 125 7.81 7.27 -9.43
N GLN A 126 8.89 7.57 -10.14
CA GLN A 126 8.86 7.71 -11.61
C GLN A 126 8.49 6.40 -12.31
N GLN A 127 9.06 5.28 -11.88
CA GLN A 127 8.82 3.98 -12.50
C GLN A 127 7.41 3.44 -12.24
N ASN A 128 6.82 3.71 -11.07
CA ASN A 128 5.59 3.04 -10.62
C ASN A 128 4.38 3.98 -10.52
N HIS A 129 4.60 5.29 -10.37
CA HIS A 129 3.59 6.25 -9.93
C HIS A 129 3.68 7.61 -10.64
N SER A 130 4.43 7.76 -11.73
CA SER A 130 4.71 9.05 -12.40
C SER A 130 3.46 9.90 -12.68
N ASN A 131 2.35 9.27 -13.10
CA ASN A 131 1.08 9.92 -13.42
C ASN A 131 0.10 10.03 -12.24
N ARG A 132 0.50 9.63 -11.03
CA ARG A 132 -0.38 9.58 -9.86
C ARG A 132 -0.15 10.76 -8.93
N SER A 133 -1.23 11.39 -8.50
CA SER A 133 -1.21 12.39 -7.44
C SER A 133 -0.82 11.79 -6.08
N ARG A 134 -0.39 12.65 -5.14
CA ARG A 134 -0.09 12.28 -3.74
C ARG A 134 -1.19 11.42 -3.10
N SER A 135 -2.45 11.80 -3.30
CA SER A 135 -3.60 11.09 -2.75
C SER A 135 -3.84 9.73 -3.40
N GLU A 136 -3.53 9.59 -4.69
CA GLU A 136 -3.66 8.31 -5.39
C GLU A 136 -2.56 7.34 -4.98
N VAL A 137 -1.32 7.82 -4.85
CA VAL A 137 -0.21 7.01 -4.33
C VAL A 137 -0.48 6.56 -2.90
N GLN A 138 -1.07 7.40 -2.04
CA GLN A 138 -1.46 7.00 -0.69
C GLN A 138 -2.46 5.83 -0.67
N LYS A 139 -3.39 5.79 -1.63
CA LYS A 139 -4.42 4.74 -1.72
C LYS A 139 -3.84 3.43 -2.25
N VAL A 140 -2.98 3.51 -3.27
CA VAL A 140 -2.45 2.33 -3.98
C VAL A 140 -1.21 1.77 -3.29
N ASP A 141 -0.34 2.63 -2.76
CA ASP A 141 0.89 2.24 -2.08
C ASP A 141 1.06 2.98 -0.74
N LYS A 142 0.24 2.55 0.22
CA LYS A 142 0.17 3.13 1.57
C LYS A 142 1.51 3.05 2.31
N ASN A 143 2.33 2.02 2.03
CA ASN A 143 3.60 1.82 2.73
C ASN A 143 4.67 2.77 2.20
N PHE A 144 4.80 2.91 0.88
CA PHE A 144 5.68 3.91 0.26
C PHE A 144 5.32 5.32 0.72
N TYR A 145 4.03 5.66 0.69
CA TYR A 145 3.54 6.96 1.16
C TYR A 145 3.90 7.22 2.63
N LYS A 146 3.64 6.25 3.52
CA LYS A 146 3.97 6.36 4.94
C LYS A 146 5.49 6.46 5.18
N ALA A 147 6.31 5.77 4.40
CA ALA A 147 7.77 5.84 4.52
C ALA A 147 8.27 7.27 4.24
N MET A 148 7.75 7.92 3.20
CA MET A 148 8.09 9.31 2.89
C MET A 148 7.62 10.31 3.96
N ILE A 149 6.41 10.13 4.51
CA ILE A 149 5.88 10.99 5.59
C ILE A 149 6.75 10.92 6.84
N ARG A 150 7.11 9.71 7.29
CA ARG A 150 7.94 9.52 8.51
C ARG A 150 9.30 10.21 8.41
N ARG A 151 9.82 10.36 7.18
CA ARG A 151 11.12 10.96 6.88
C ARG A 151 11.02 12.43 6.47
N GLN A 152 9.82 12.98 6.38
CA GLN A 152 9.57 14.35 5.93
C GLN A 152 10.08 14.65 4.50
N ILE A 153 10.21 13.62 3.65
CA ILE A 153 10.72 13.75 2.27
C ILE A 153 9.62 13.81 1.23
N LEU A 154 8.35 13.83 1.64
CA LEU A 154 7.19 13.83 0.75
C LEU A 154 7.29 14.92 -0.33
N ASN A 155 7.70 16.14 0.04
CA ASN A 155 7.80 17.26 -0.91
C ASN A 155 9.03 17.20 -1.83
N LYS A 156 10.01 16.34 -1.51
CA LYS A 156 11.19 16.12 -2.36
C LYS A 156 10.95 15.07 -3.44
N VAL A 157 10.03 14.13 -3.17
CA VAL A 157 9.74 13.00 -4.06
C VAL A 157 8.61 13.32 -5.03
N PHE A 158 7.53 13.94 -4.55
CA PHE A 158 6.43 14.32 -5.42
C PHE A 158 6.72 15.64 -6.15
N PRO A 159 6.27 15.79 -7.41
CA PRO A 159 6.34 17.06 -8.10
C PRO A 159 5.67 18.17 -7.27
N LYS A 160 6.22 19.38 -7.32
CA LYS A 160 5.66 20.56 -6.64
C LYS A 160 4.20 20.70 -7.09
N SER A 161 3.30 20.76 -6.11
CA SER A 161 1.88 20.90 -6.41
C SER A 161 1.65 22.20 -7.18
N LYS A 162 0.94 22.11 -8.31
CA LYS A 162 0.43 23.31 -9.02
C LYS A 162 -0.55 24.13 -8.17
N ARG A 163 -1.05 23.57 -7.06
CA ARG A 163 -1.97 24.27 -6.16
C ARG A 163 -1.22 25.29 -5.33
N LYS A 164 -1.57 26.55 -5.52
CA LYS A 164 -1.13 27.66 -4.68
C LYS A 164 -1.64 27.44 -3.23
N PRO A 165 -0.85 27.77 -2.19
CA PRO A 165 -1.29 27.65 -0.80
C PRO A 165 -2.51 28.52 -0.51
N LYS A 166 -3.30 28.17 0.52
CA LYS A 166 -4.57 28.86 0.84
C LYS A 166 -4.41 30.38 1.06
N SER A 167 -3.26 30.81 1.59
CA SER A 167 -2.92 32.22 1.84
C SER A 167 -2.36 32.97 0.62
N HIS A 168 -2.05 32.27 -0.48
CA HIS A 168 -1.49 32.89 -1.69
C HIS A 168 -2.36 34.04 -2.18
N TRP A 169 -3.65 33.78 -2.35
CA TRP A 169 -4.61 34.73 -2.88
C TRP A 169 -5.00 35.85 -1.91
N GLY A 170 -4.62 35.75 -0.64
CA GLY A 170 -4.84 36.83 0.33
C GLY A 170 -3.85 37.99 0.18
N LYS A 171 -2.74 37.81 -0.54
CA LYS A 171 -1.76 38.86 -0.80
C LYS A 171 -2.09 39.54 -2.12
N ILE A 172 -2.25 40.87 -2.10
CA ILE A 172 -2.57 41.66 -3.29
C ILE A 172 -1.52 41.50 -4.40
N ASP A 173 -0.23 41.39 -4.04
CA ASP A 173 0.86 41.17 -5.00
C ASP A 173 0.68 39.92 -5.87
N ASN A 174 0.11 38.85 -5.31
CA ASN A 174 -0.14 37.62 -6.07
C ASN A 174 -1.34 37.76 -7.01
N VAL A 175 -2.31 38.60 -6.64
CA VAL A 175 -3.45 38.94 -7.51
C VAL A 175 -2.96 39.86 -8.63
N GLN A 176 -2.09 40.82 -8.31
CA GLN A 176 -1.47 41.72 -9.28
C GLN A 176 -0.72 40.93 -10.36
N LEU A 177 0.15 39.98 -9.98
CA LEU A 177 0.90 39.17 -10.95
C LEU A 177 0.01 38.43 -11.96
N GLU A 178 -1.14 37.92 -11.51
CA GLU A 178 -2.06 37.19 -12.39
C GLU A 178 -2.94 38.15 -13.22
N LEU A 179 -3.24 39.34 -12.67
CA LEU A 179 -3.91 40.41 -13.42
C LEU A 179 -2.99 41.03 -14.46
N ASP A 180 -1.69 41.15 -14.19
CA ASP A 180 -0.71 41.73 -15.12
C ASP A 180 -0.66 40.95 -16.43
N THR A 181 -0.68 39.61 -16.38
CA THR A 181 -0.77 38.79 -17.59
C THR A 181 -2.03 39.09 -18.41
N ILE A 182 -3.17 39.30 -17.75
CA ILE A 182 -4.43 39.65 -18.41
C ILE A 182 -4.39 41.10 -18.95
N ILE A 183 -3.77 42.02 -18.22
CA ILE A 183 -3.61 43.42 -18.60
C ILE A 183 -2.68 43.54 -19.81
N GLU A 184 -1.58 42.77 -19.84
CA GLU A 184 -0.67 42.68 -20.98
C GLU A 184 -1.40 42.16 -22.24
N GLU A 185 -2.28 41.17 -22.09
CA GLU A 185 -3.06 40.63 -23.21
C GLU A 185 -4.14 41.61 -23.71
N LEU A 186 -4.78 42.34 -22.81
CA LEU A 186 -5.88 43.25 -23.16
C LEU A 186 -5.42 44.69 -23.46
N GLY A 187 -4.20 45.06 -23.08
CA GLY A 187 -3.69 46.44 -23.13
C GLY A 187 -4.40 47.43 -22.19
N ARG A 188 -5.26 46.95 -21.29
CA ARG A 188 -6.04 47.77 -20.34
C ARG A 188 -6.45 46.96 -19.11
N PHE A 189 -6.94 47.65 -18.08
CA PHE A 189 -7.50 46.98 -16.90
C PHE A 189 -8.74 46.14 -17.29
N PRO A 190 -8.82 44.85 -16.92
CA PRO A 190 -9.89 43.95 -17.33
C PRO A 190 -11.22 44.26 -16.63
N LYS A 191 -12.34 43.88 -17.28
CA LYS A 191 -13.68 43.82 -16.69
C LYS A 191 -13.90 42.48 -16.00
N ALA A 192 -14.79 42.42 -15.02
CA ALA A 192 -15.06 41.20 -14.24
C ALA A 192 -15.50 40.00 -15.11
N GLY A 193 -16.23 40.25 -16.21
CA GLY A 193 -16.61 39.23 -17.19
C GLY A 193 -15.40 38.62 -17.90
N GLU A 194 -14.45 39.45 -18.32
CA GLU A 194 -13.23 39.03 -19.03
C GLU A 194 -12.33 38.18 -18.13
N ILE A 195 -12.16 38.60 -16.87
CA ILE A 195 -11.43 37.80 -15.87
C ILE A 195 -12.14 36.46 -15.64
N LYS A 196 -13.47 36.44 -15.62
CA LYS A 196 -14.24 35.21 -15.40
C LYS A 196 -14.06 34.23 -16.55
N GLU A 197 -14.01 34.72 -17.78
CA GLU A 197 -13.80 33.91 -18.99
C GLU A 197 -12.37 33.36 -19.06
N ILE A 198 -11.36 34.18 -18.75
CA ILE A 198 -9.95 33.78 -18.79
C ILE A 198 -9.56 32.93 -17.57
N ASN A 199 -9.96 33.35 -16.38
CA ASN A 199 -9.60 32.73 -15.11
C ASN A 199 -10.71 32.91 -14.05
N ASN A 200 -11.75 32.08 -14.15
CA ASN A 200 -12.87 32.06 -13.19
C ASN A 200 -12.42 31.90 -11.72
N SER A 201 -11.30 31.20 -11.49
CA SER A 201 -10.73 31.08 -10.15
C SER A 201 -10.28 32.44 -9.65
N LEU A 202 -9.46 33.17 -10.42
CA LEU A 202 -8.97 34.52 -10.09
C LEU A 202 -10.10 35.48 -9.76
N CYS A 203 -11.15 35.50 -10.59
CA CYS A 203 -12.35 36.31 -10.36
C CYS A 203 -12.96 36.01 -8.97
N THR A 204 -13.15 34.73 -8.65
CA THR A 204 -13.71 34.30 -7.36
C THR A 204 -12.83 34.70 -6.16
N VAL A 205 -11.50 34.57 -6.28
CA VAL A 205 -10.58 34.93 -5.20
C VAL A 205 -10.47 36.44 -4.99
N ILE A 206 -10.58 37.25 -6.05
CA ILE A 206 -10.68 38.72 -5.94
C ILE A 206 -11.86 39.10 -5.06
N TYR A 207 -13.07 38.60 -5.37
CA TYR A 207 -14.26 38.89 -4.57
C TYR A 207 -14.14 38.39 -3.13
N LYS A 208 -13.52 37.23 -2.92
CA LYS A 208 -13.41 36.61 -1.61
C LYS A 208 -12.44 37.31 -0.66
N TYR A 209 -11.28 37.75 -1.15
CA TYR A 209 -10.20 38.28 -0.30
C TYR A 209 -9.99 39.78 -0.41
N HIS A 210 -10.36 40.39 -1.53
CA HIS A 210 -10.09 41.80 -1.84
C HIS A 210 -11.37 42.60 -2.10
N GLY A 211 -12.54 41.98 -1.89
CA GLY A 211 -13.86 42.59 -1.92
C GLY A 211 -14.43 42.76 -3.32
N SER A 212 -13.90 43.67 -4.12
CA SER A 212 -14.36 43.89 -5.50
C SER A 212 -13.23 44.18 -6.47
N LEU A 213 -13.47 43.93 -7.76
CA LEU A 213 -12.50 44.27 -8.80
C LEU A 213 -12.19 45.78 -8.83
N THR A 214 -13.16 46.63 -8.51
CA THR A 214 -12.97 48.08 -8.39
C THR A 214 -12.05 48.43 -7.22
N GLN A 215 -12.20 47.77 -6.07
CA GLN A 215 -11.30 47.98 -4.94
C GLN A 215 -9.87 47.56 -5.27
N VAL A 216 -9.71 46.42 -5.95
CA VAL A 216 -8.41 45.97 -6.46
C VAL A 216 -7.82 46.99 -7.44
N LYS A 217 -8.59 47.49 -8.41
CA LYS A 217 -8.15 48.54 -9.35
C LYS A 217 -7.60 49.79 -8.65
N ILE A 218 -8.29 50.23 -7.58
CA ILE A 218 -7.87 51.39 -6.77
C ILE A 218 -6.62 51.06 -5.97
N GLN A 219 -6.57 49.91 -5.30
CA GLN A 219 -5.40 49.48 -4.50
C GLN A 219 -4.12 49.38 -5.33
N LEU A 220 -4.25 49.07 -6.61
CA LEU A 220 -3.15 48.93 -7.56
C LEU A 220 -2.78 50.24 -8.27
N GLY A 221 -3.48 51.35 -7.98
CA GLY A 221 -3.21 52.67 -8.54
C GLY A 221 -3.63 52.84 -10.01
N TYR A 222 -4.43 51.94 -10.57
CA TYR A 222 -4.88 52.07 -11.97
C TYR A 222 -5.95 53.14 -12.16
N ALA A 223 -6.68 53.50 -11.10
CA ALA A 223 -7.61 54.62 -11.14
C ALA A 223 -6.88 55.96 -11.39
N ASP A 224 -5.74 56.16 -10.72
CA ASP A 224 -4.95 57.38 -10.86
C ASP A 224 -4.27 57.46 -12.24
N LYS A 225 -3.81 56.31 -12.77
CA LYS A 225 -3.22 56.21 -14.11
C LYS A 225 -4.22 56.58 -15.21
N GLU A 226 -5.46 56.09 -15.14
CA GLU A 226 -6.50 56.45 -16.10
C GLU A 226 -6.83 57.95 -16.06
N MET A 227 -6.89 58.54 -14.86
CA MET A 227 -7.13 59.97 -14.70
C MET A 227 -5.95 60.82 -15.21
N ALA A 228 -4.71 60.35 -15.09
CA ALA A 228 -3.54 61.04 -15.63
C ALA A 228 -3.57 61.09 -17.16
N VAL A 229 -3.86 59.96 -17.81
CA VAL A 229 -3.97 59.87 -19.28
C VAL A 229 -5.09 60.76 -19.80
N LEU A 230 -6.25 60.81 -19.13
CA LEU A 230 -7.35 61.67 -19.53
C LEU A 230 -7.01 63.16 -19.43
N LYS A 231 -6.19 63.57 -18.44
CA LYS A 231 -5.73 64.97 -18.32
C LYS A 231 -4.78 65.34 -19.46
N GLU A 232 -3.84 64.47 -19.77
CA GLU A 232 -2.89 64.66 -20.89
C GLU A 232 -3.63 64.82 -22.22
N ILE A 233 -4.62 63.95 -22.51
CA ILE A 233 -5.44 64.06 -23.72
C ILE A 233 -6.26 65.38 -23.75
N LEU A 234 -6.79 65.80 -22.60
CA LEU A 234 -7.57 67.05 -22.52
C LEU A 234 -6.70 68.30 -22.68
N GLU A 235 -5.44 68.24 -22.23
CA GLU A 235 -4.45 69.30 -22.47
C GLU A 235 -4.07 69.37 -23.95
N GLU A 236 -3.82 68.22 -24.61
CA GLU A 236 -3.51 68.16 -26.05
C GLU A 236 -4.67 68.66 -26.94
N LEU A 237 -5.92 68.41 -26.56
CA LEU A 237 -7.10 68.86 -27.30
C LEU A 237 -7.49 70.33 -27.01
N GLY A 238 -6.92 70.94 -25.97
CA GLY A 238 -7.19 72.32 -25.57
C GLY A 238 -6.27 73.36 -26.21
N ASP A 239 -5.21 72.92 -26.89
CA ASP A 239 -4.18 73.76 -27.51
C ASP A 239 -4.31 73.88 -29.06
N GLU A 240 -5.44 73.45 -29.66
CA GLU A 240 -5.83 73.71 -31.07
C GLU A 240 -6.83 74.88 -31.20
#